data_AF-A0A8J6GQ41-F1
#
_entry.id   AF-A0A8J6GQ41-F1
#
_cell.length_a   1.000
_cell.length_b   1.000
_cell.length_c   1.000
_cell.angle_alpha   90.00
_cell.angle_beta   90.00
_cell.angle_gamma   90.00
#
_symmetry.space_group_name_H-M   'P 1'
#
loop_
_entity.id
_entity.type
_entity.pdbx_description
1 polymer ?
#
loop_
_entity_poly.entity_id
_entity_poly.type
_entity_poly.pdbx_seq_one_letter_code
_entity_poly.pdbx_strand_id
1 'polypeptide(L)'
;MVTPGHACTQKYSNEDIAMATVTALHCTVPPAVTGVTFLSGGQSKEEASINLNAINKCPLLKPWALTFSYGRALQASALKAWGGKKENLKAAQEEYIKRALANSLACQGKYTPSGQAGAAASESLFISNHAY
;
A
#
# COMPACT_ATOMS: atom_id res chain seq x y z
N MET A 1 6.85 0.79 -5.38
CA MET A 1 6.02 0.47 -6.57
C MET A 1 6.43 1.40 -7.69
N VAL A 2 6.19 1.03 -8.94
CA VAL A 2 6.41 1.91 -10.09
C VAL A 2 5.14 2.71 -10.33
N THR A 3 5.16 4.00 -9.97
CA THR A 3 4.01 4.90 -10.03
C THR A 3 4.37 6.15 -10.83
N PRO A 4 3.38 6.89 -11.36
CA PRO A 4 3.64 8.23 -11.87
C PRO A 4 4.24 9.12 -10.76
N GLY A 5 5.00 10.13 -11.17
CA GLY A 5 5.48 11.16 -10.25
C GLY A 5 4.31 11.91 -9.59
N HIS A 6 4.52 12.42 -8.37
CA HIS A 6 3.45 13.08 -7.60
C HIS A 6 2.79 14.26 -8.34
N ALA A 7 3.58 15.04 -9.10
CA ALA A 7 3.10 16.16 -9.90
C ALA A 7 2.61 15.77 -11.31
N CYS A 8 2.55 14.47 -11.63
CA CYS A 8 2.09 14.02 -12.94
C CYS A 8 0.60 14.33 -13.13
N THR A 9 0.28 15.03 -14.22
CA THR A 9 -1.10 15.38 -14.58
C THR A 9 -1.84 14.20 -15.19
N GLN A 10 -1.13 13.32 -15.91
CA GLN A 10 -1.70 12.10 -16.47
C GLN A 10 -2.04 11.10 -15.36
N LYS A 11 -3.28 10.57 -15.42
CA LYS A 11 -3.76 9.55 -14.49
C LYS A 11 -3.59 8.16 -15.08
N TYR A 12 -3.31 7.20 -14.21
CA TYR A 12 -3.10 5.79 -14.54
C TYR A 12 -3.97 4.94 -13.64
N SER A 13 -4.37 3.77 -14.13
CA SER A 13 -5.10 2.79 -13.34
C SER A 13 -4.17 2.05 -12.37
N ASN A 14 -4.75 1.37 -11.38
CA ASN A 14 -3.96 0.53 -10.47
C ASN A 14 -3.38 -0.68 -11.22
N GLU A 15 -4.05 -1.12 -12.28
CA GLU A 15 -3.63 -2.17 -13.20
C GLU A 15 -2.39 -1.74 -14.00
N ASP A 16 -2.32 -0.48 -14.45
CA ASP A 16 -1.13 0.08 -15.12
C ASP A 16 0.07 0.10 -14.16
N ILE A 17 -0.14 0.57 -12.93
CA ILE A 17 0.87 0.56 -11.86
C ILE A 17 1.35 -0.86 -11.57
N ALA A 18 0.42 -1.82 -11.51
CA ALA A 18 0.72 -3.22 -11.30
C ALA A 18 1.57 -3.80 -12.43
N MET A 19 1.15 -3.59 -13.68
CA MET A 19 1.87 -4.07 -14.86
C MET A 19 3.29 -3.48 -14.94
N ALA A 20 3.42 -2.17 -14.77
CA ALA A 20 4.72 -1.50 -14.79
C ALA A 20 5.62 -2.02 -13.65
N THR A 21 5.06 -2.20 -12.44
CA THR A 21 5.82 -2.70 -11.29
C THR A 21 6.32 -4.13 -11.50
N VAL A 22 5.44 -5.05 -11.89
CA VAL A 22 5.80 -6.46 -12.08
C VAL A 22 6.77 -6.62 -13.26
N THR A 23 6.59 -5.85 -14.34
CA THR A 23 7.52 -5.83 -15.49
C THR A 23 8.91 -5.36 -15.07
N ALA A 24 9.02 -4.27 -14.30
CA ALA A 24 10.31 -3.79 -13.82
C ALA A 24 11.03 -4.81 -12.94
N LEU A 25 10.30 -5.51 -12.06
CA LEU A 25 10.87 -6.58 -11.23
C LEU A 25 11.35 -7.76 -12.08
N HIS A 26 10.58 -8.17 -13.10
CA HIS A 26 11.02 -9.21 -14.06
C HIS A 26 12.34 -8.87 -14.75
N CYS A 27 12.52 -7.62 -15.15
CA CYS A 27 13.71 -7.20 -15.86
C CYS A 27 14.97 -7.14 -14.99
N THR A 28 14.83 -7.18 -13.65
CA THR A 28 15.93 -6.78 -12.75
C THR A 28 16.15 -7.68 -11.55
N VAL A 29 15.12 -8.35 -11.03
CA VAL A 29 15.20 -9.17 -9.83
C VAL A 29 15.41 -10.64 -10.24
N PRO A 30 16.43 -11.34 -9.73
CA PRO A 30 16.59 -12.77 -9.99
C PRO A 30 15.53 -13.61 -9.24
N PRO A 31 15.04 -14.73 -9.82
CA PRO A 31 14.08 -15.62 -9.14
C PRO A 31 14.54 -16.20 -7.81
N ALA A 32 15.84 -16.20 -7.51
CA ALA A 32 16.39 -16.68 -6.24
C ALA A 32 16.08 -15.77 -5.04
N VAL A 33 15.69 -14.52 -5.26
CA VAL A 33 15.20 -13.64 -4.19
C VAL A 33 13.93 -14.27 -3.60
N THR A 34 13.75 -14.23 -2.28
CA THR A 34 12.58 -14.90 -1.66
C THR A 34 11.32 -14.04 -1.71
N GLY A 35 11.47 -12.72 -1.66
CA GLY A 35 10.33 -11.81 -1.67
C GLY A 35 10.72 -10.35 -1.85
N VAL A 36 9.73 -9.56 -2.25
CA VAL A 36 9.81 -8.10 -2.38
C VAL A 36 8.80 -7.50 -1.42
N THR A 37 9.28 -6.64 -0.52
CA THR A 37 8.45 -5.91 0.44
C THR A 37 8.36 -4.45 0.00
N PHE A 38 7.21 -4.03 -0.51
CA PHE A 38 7.04 -2.68 -1.02
C PHE A 38 6.94 -1.66 0.11
N LEU A 39 7.65 -0.54 -0.04
CA LEU A 39 7.36 0.69 0.70
C LEU A 39 6.09 1.35 0.17
N SER A 40 5.33 2.02 1.06
CA SER A 40 4.11 2.76 0.66
C SER A 40 4.41 4.11 0.03
N GLY A 41 5.55 4.73 0.37
CA GLY A 41 5.88 6.09 -0.06
C GLY A 41 4.83 7.10 0.41
N GLY A 42 4.48 8.05 -0.46
CA GLY A 42 3.44 9.08 -0.23
C GLY A 42 2.00 8.65 -0.54
N GLN A 43 1.78 7.40 -0.92
CA GLN A 43 0.44 6.88 -1.23
C GLN A 43 -0.48 7.00 -0.01
N SER A 44 -1.77 7.20 -0.25
CA SER A 44 -2.77 7.06 0.81
C SER A 44 -2.79 5.61 1.34
N LYS A 45 -3.39 5.42 2.52
CA LYS A 45 -3.51 4.08 3.11
C LYS A 45 -4.23 3.14 2.14
N GLU A 46 -5.37 3.59 1.63
CA GLU A 46 -6.24 2.82 0.74
C GLU A 46 -5.57 2.51 -0.59
N GLU A 47 -4.99 3.52 -1.23
CA GLU A 47 -4.27 3.37 -2.51
C GLU A 47 -3.12 2.37 -2.40
N ALA A 48 -2.35 2.39 -1.31
CA ALA A 48 -1.26 1.43 -1.11
C ALA A 48 -1.75 -0.03 -1.02
N SER A 49 -2.95 -0.27 -0.48
CA SER A 49 -3.57 -1.60 -0.43
C SER A 49 -4.15 -1.99 -1.80
N ILE A 50 -4.79 -1.07 -2.51
CA ILE A 50 -5.35 -1.31 -3.84
C ILE A 50 -4.24 -1.63 -4.84
N ASN A 51 -3.15 -0.85 -4.86
CA ASN A 51 -2.01 -1.09 -5.73
C ASN A 51 -1.30 -2.42 -5.43
N LEU A 52 -1.10 -2.75 -4.14
CA LEU A 52 -0.52 -4.05 -3.76
C LEU A 52 -1.40 -5.22 -4.22
N ASN A 53 -2.72 -5.07 -4.09
CA ASN A 53 -3.68 -6.06 -4.55
C ASN A 53 -3.65 -6.23 -6.07
N ALA A 54 -3.60 -5.12 -6.82
CA ALA A 54 -3.48 -5.13 -8.27
C ALA A 54 -2.16 -5.79 -8.73
N ILE A 55 -1.04 -5.51 -8.04
CA ILE A 55 0.25 -6.16 -8.28
C ILE A 55 0.14 -7.69 -8.13
N ASN A 56 -0.51 -8.16 -7.07
CA ASN A 56 -0.68 -9.60 -6.85
C ASN A 56 -1.68 -10.24 -7.82
N LYS A 57 -2.66 -9.48 -8.33
CA LYS A 57 -3.59 -9.92 -9.38
C LYS A 57 -3.03 -9.82 -10.80
N CYS A 58 -1.90 -9.15 -11.01
CA CYS A 58 -1.27 -9.01 -12.32
C CYS A 58 -1.08 -10.39 -12.96
N PRO A 59 -1.41 -10.59 -14.25
CA PRO A 59 -1.40 -11.92 -14.88
C PRO A 59 0.00 -12.48 -15.14
N LEU A 60 1.06 -11.66 -15.03
CA LEU A 60 2.43 -12.12 -15.22
C LEU A 60 2.87 -13.09 -14.11
N LEU A 61 3.78 -14.02 -14.43
CA LEU A 61 4.41 -14.90 -13.44
C LEU A 61 5.08 -14.06 -12.35
N LYS A 62 5.04 -14.46 -11.09
CA LYS A 62 5.71 -13.74 -9.99
C LYS A 62 6.45 -14.79 -9.14
N PRO A 63 7.74 -15.07 -9.41
CA PRO A 63 8.49 -16.09 -8.67
C PRO A 63 8.84 -15.66 -7.23
N TRP A 64 8.55 -14.41 -6.86
CA TRP A 64 8.77 -13.84 -5.53
C TRP A 64 7.46 -13.69 -4.78
N ALA A 65 7.50 -13.78 -3.45
CA ALA A 65 6.43 -13.22 -2.63
C ALA A 65 6.38 -11.69 -2.80
N LEU A 66 5.22 -11.13 -3.11
CA LEU A 66 5.03 -9.68 -3.25
C LEU A 66 4.15 -9.14 -2.12
N THR A 67 4.79 -8.51 -1.14
CA THR A 67 4.13 -8.08 0.10
C THR A 67 4.50 -6.65 0.48
N PHE A 68 4.10 -6.19 1.66
CA PHE A 68 4.26 -4.82 2.14
C PHE A 68 5.30 -4.69 3.26
N SER A 69 6.01 -3.56 3.28
CA SER A 69 6.75 -3.02 4.42
C SER A 69 6.30 -1.57 4.60
N TYR A 70 5.19 -1.37 5.30
CA TYR A 70 4.47 -0.09 5.37
C TYR A 70 4.60 0.56 6.75
N GLY A 71 5.09 1.80 6.76
CA GLY A 71 5.02 2.69 7.92
C GLY A 71 3.68 3.45 7.93
N ARG A 72 3.65 4.62 7.27
CA ARG A 72 2.48 5.53 7.29
C ARG A 72 1.19 4.89 6.80
N ALA A 73 1.24 4.08 5.74
CA ALA A 73 0.05 3.38 5.20
C ALA A 73 -0.57 2.35 6.17
N LEU A 74 0.13 2.04 7.27
CA LEU A 74 -0.33 1.11 8.30
C LEU A 74 -0.63 1.85 9.61
N GLN A 75 0.16 2.87 9.95
CA GLN A 75 0.09 3.56 11.25
C GLN A 75 -0.74 4.86 11.26
N ALA A 76 -0.95 5.53 10.12
CA ALA A 76 -1.50 6.88 10.13
C ALA A 76 -2.93 6.98 10.71
N SER A 77 -3.81 5.99 10.46
CA SER A 77 -5.14 5.97 11.10
C SER A 77 -5.04 5.71 12.60
N ALA A 78 -4.18 4.77 13.01
CA ALA A 78 -3.99 4.41 14.40
C ALA A 78 -3.46 5.58 15.23
N LEU A 79 -2.46 6.31 14.71
CA LEU A 79 -1.92 7.50 15.35
C LEU A 79 -2.96 8.62 15.49
N LYS A 80 -3.78 8.84 14.44
CA LYS A 80 -4.87 9.82 14.46
C LYS A 80 -5.95 9.45 15.49
N ALA A 81 -6.33 8.17 15.55
CA ALA A 81 -7.30 7.67 16.53
C ALA A 81 -6.75 7.71 17.97
N TRP A 82 -5.46 7.43 18.16
CA TRP A 82 -4.83 7.48 19.47
C TRP A 82 -4.83 8.91 20.03
N GLY A 83 -4.35 9.89 19.24
CA GLY A 83 -4.27 11.28 19.66
C GLY A 83 -3.41 11.52 20.92
N GLY A 84 -2.51 10.60 21.26
CA GLY A 84 -1.68 10.65 22.47
C GLY A 84 -2.41 10.30 23.78
N LYS A 85 -3.68 9.90 23.71
CA LYS A 85 -4.57 9.69 24.86
C LYS A 85 -4.65 8.20 25.23
N LYS A 86 -4.42 7.85 26.49
CA LYS A 86 -4.39 6.45 26.94
C LYS A 86 -5.76 5.77 26.80
N GLU A 87 -6.83 6.52 27.00
CA GLU A 87 -8.21 6.07 26.84
C GLU A 87 -8.54 5.62 25.40
N ASN A 88 -7.80 6.11 24.40
CA ASN A 88 -8.02 5.78 22.99
C ASN A 88 -7.21 4.56 22.51
N LEU A 89 -6.54 3.84 23.41
CA LEU A 89 -5.65 2.73 23.04
C LEU A 89 -6.36 1.67 22.17
N LYS A 90 -7.57 1.27 22.55
CA LYS A 90 -8.35 0.27 21.80
C LYS A 90 -8.74 0.77 20.42
N ALA A 91 -9.24 2.01 20.32
CA ALA A 91 -9.62 2.62 19.04
C ALA A 91 -8.41 2.69 18.07
N ALA A 92 -7.23 3.02 18.58
CA ALA A 92 -6.00 3.03 17.79
C ALA A 92 -5.59 1.63 17.30
N GLN A 93 -5.66 0.62 18.17
CA GLN A 93 -5.38 -0.78 17.82
C GLN A 93 -6.35 -1.31 16.77
N GLU A 94 -7.64 -0.99 16.87
CA GLU A 94 -8.64 -1.38 15.88
C GLU A 94 -8.34 -0.80 14.50
N GLU A 95 -7.96 0.48 14.42
CA GLU A 95 -7.56 1.11 13.15
C GLU A 95 -6.30 0.47 12.55
N TYR A 96 -5.32 0.12 13.38
CA TYR A 96 -4.13 -0.62 12.95
C TYR A 96 -4.50 -1.99 12.39
N ILE A 97 -5.33 -2.76 13.10
CA ILE A 97 -5.76 -4.11 12.71
C ILE A 97 -6.52 -4.06 11.37
N LYS A 98 -7.42 -3.09 11.19
CA LYS A 98 -8.12 -2.89 9.90
C LYS A 98 -7.14 -2.75 8.73
N ARG A 99 -6.10 -1.93 8.89
CA ARG A 99 -5.08 -1.77 7.84
C ARG A 99 -4.19 -3.00 7.68
N ALA A 100 -3.83 -3.68 8.77
CA ALA A 100 -3.05 -4.92 8.70
C ALA A 100 -3.81 -6.02 7.94
N LEU A 101 -5.11 -6.19 8.22
CA LEU A 101 -5.97 -7.15 7.54
C LEU A 101 -6.15 -6.80 6.05
N ALA A 102 -6.40 -5.52 5.74
CA ALA A 102 -6.49 -5.06 4.36
C ALA A 102 -5.23 -5.40 3.54
N ASN A 103 -4.05 -5.10 4.09
CA ASN A 103 -2.78 -5.37 3.43
C ASN A 103 -2.43 -6.87 3.36
N SER A 104 -2.84 -7.66 4.37
CA SER A 104 -2.72 -9.12 4.37
C SER A 104 -3.57 -9.80 3.29
N LEU A 105 -4.76 -9.26 3.00
CA LEU A 105 -5.57 -9.70 1.87
C LEU A 105 -4.98 -9.21 0.54
N ALA A 106 -4.42 -8.00 0.51
CA ALA A 106 -3.85 -7.41 -0.69
C ALA A 106 -2.60 -8.16 -1.18
N CYS A 107 -1.74 -8.64 -0.28
CA CYS A 107 -0.58 -9.45 -0.67
C CYS A 107 -0.96 -10.84 -1.24
N GLN A 108 -2.22 -11.24 -1.08
CA GLN A 108 -2.77 -12.46 -1.69
C GLN A 108 -3.62 -12.18 -2.94
N GLY A 109 -3.77 -10.92 -3.35
CA GLY A 109 -4.69 -10.55 -4.43
C GLY A 109 -6.16 -10.76 -4.09
N LYS A 110 -6.53 -10.77 -2.80
CA LYS A 110 -7.90 -11.03 -2.31
C LYS A 110 -8.56 -9.80 -1.70
N TYR A 111 -7.87 -8.65 -1.69
CA TYR A 111 -8.44 -7.43 -1.15
C TYR A 111 -9.50 -6.88 -2.10
N THR A 112 -10.65 -6.57 -1.53
CA THR A 112 -11.73 -5.82 -2.16
C THR A 112 -11.93 -4.56 -1.32
N PRO A 113 -11.70 -3.36 -1.86
CA PRO A 113 -12.03 -2.13 -1.13
C PRO A 113 -13.54 -2.12 -0.87
N SER A 114 -13.95 -1.98 0.39
CA SER A 114 -15.34 -1.62 0.66
C SER A 114 -15.49 -0.17 0.20
N GLY A 115 -16.56 0.17 -0.54
CA GLY A 115 -16.83 1.54 -1.02
C GLY A 115 -16.99 2.61 0.09
N GLN A 116 -16.67 2.25 1.34
CA GLN A 116 -16.66 3.07 2.54
C GLN A 116 -15.23 3.20 3.08
N ALA A 117 -14.25 3.47 2.21
CA ALA A 117 -12.97 3.99 2.67
C ALA A 117 -13.24 5.34 3.35
N GLY A 118 -13.28 5.36 4.68
CA GLY A 118 -13.51 6.59 5.44
C GLY A 118 -12.49 7.66 5.04
N ALA A 119 -12.85 8.94 5.10
CA ALA A 119 -12.03 10.06 4.59
C ALA A 119 -10.55 10.02 5.03
N ALA A 120 -10.26 9.47 6.22
CA ALA A 120 -8.91 9.29 6.72
C ALA A 120 -8.09 8.26 5.92
N ALA A 121 -8.69 7.25 5.30
CA ALA A 121 -8.00 6.20 4.54
C ALA A 121 -7.53 6.68 3.16
N SER A 122 -8.28 7.60 2.56
CA SER A 122 -8.00 8.20 1.23
C SER A 122 -7.10 9.43 1.29
N GLU A 123 -6.80 9.93 2.50
CA GLU A 123 -5.94 11.09 2.72
C GLU A 123 -4.51 10.78 2.25
N SER A 124 -3.96 11.63 1.37
CA SER A 124 -2.57 11.50 0.91
C SER A 124 -1.62 11.62 2.09
N LEU A 125 -0.64 10.73 2.14
CA LEU A 125 0.38 10.73 3.18
C LEU A 125 1.65 11.45 2.72
N PHE A 126 1.63 12.12 1.57
CA PHE A 126 2.78 12.84 1.06
C PHE A 126 3.13 14.05 1.95
N ILE A 127 4.43 14.21 2.22
CA ILE A 127 5.01 15.36 2.91
C ILE A 127 6.12 15.89 2.00
N SER A 128 6.08 17.18 1.67
CA SER A 128 7.11 17.84 0.85
C SER A 128 8.47 17.80 1.55
N ASN A 129 9.55 17.61 0.78
CA ASN A 129 10.94 17.53 1.26
C ASN A 129 11.25 16.42 2.30
N HIS A 130 10.39 15.40 2.42
CA HIS A 130 10.71 14.24 3.24
C HIS A 130 11.60 13.26 2.45
N ALA A 131 12.77 12.91 2.99
CA ALA A 131 13.61 11.86 2.43
C ALA A 131 12.95 10.50 2.67
N TYR A 132 12.71 9.75 1.58
CA TYR A 132 12.11 8.41 1.58
C TYR A 132 13.16 7.33 1.38
#